data_AF-M1X4T6-F1
#
_entry.id   AF-M1X4T6-F1
#
_cell.length_a   1.000
_cell.length_b   1.000
_cell.length_c   1.000
_cell.angle_alpha   90.00
_cell.angle_beta   90.00
_cell.angle_gamma   90.00
#
_symmetry.space_group_name_H-M   'P 1'
#
loop_
_entity.id
_entity.type
_entity.pdbx_description
1 polymer ?
#
loop_
_entity_poly.entity_id
_entity_poly.type
_entity_poly.pdbx_seq_one_letter_code
_entity_poly.pdbx_strand_id
1 'polypeptide(L)'
;MTITKVTAKDLFRAAYENRYTWDKNFPGYSAEITYKYEDQSIKGIARINQDLKAEVLGIDDDHAQKAIHNQLWETSIHRVRRSFDDTHGANTFSYGDTDETGRVEILVGGKSAGDKYKLSNNEVCLVCRHINGVLVTINTFASYNTGEGYLSCRYDSVYHDPKTGEQRGDKSNFSDEYQKVGNYFILSRRIISTGIVGETLPQEFIFENIQLSGISV
;
A
#
# COMPACT_ATOMS: atom_id res chain seq x y z
N MET A 1 22.56 -34.16 7.23
CA MET A 1 22.06 -32.99 6.49
C MET A 1 21.74 -31.92 7.50
N THR A 2 22.51 -30.84 7.53
CA THR A 2 22.24 -29.70 8.40
C THR A 2 21.07 -28.94 7.77
N ILE A 3 19.89 -29.01 8.38
CA ILE A 3 18.76 -28.18 7.98
C ILE A 3 19.15 -26.75 8.36
N THR A 4 19.52 -25.92 7.37
CA THR A 4 19.78 -24.50 7.60
C THR A 4 18.45 -23.87 8.00
N LYS A 5 18.30 -23.54 9.29
CA LYS A 5 17.12 -22.84 9.79
C LYS A 5 17.08 -21.46 9.13
N VAL A 6 16.01 -21.17 8.39
CA VAL A 6 15.77 -19.84 7.81
C VAL A 6 15.80 -18.81 8.95
N THR A 7 16.51 -17.69 8.77
CA THR A 7 16.55 -16.63 9.79
C THR A 7 15.32 -15.73 9.67
N ALA A 8 14.97 -15.01 10.75
CA ALA A 8 13.87 -14.03 10.71
C ALA A 8 14.12 -12.94 9.66
N LYS A 9 15.39 -12.55 9.46
CA LYS A 9 15.81 -11.62 8.41
C LYS A 9 15.54 -12.18 7.03
N ASP A 10 15.95 -13.42 6.76
CA ASP A 10 15.76 -14.04 5.44
C ASP A 10 14.27 -14.25 5.13
N LEU A 11 13.49 -14.67 6.12
CA LEU A 11 12.04 -14.81 5.95
C LEU A 11 11.36 -13.47 5.64
N PHE A 12 11.73 -12.40 6.36
CA PHE A 12 11.18 -11.07 6.09
C PHE A 12 11.65 -10.50 4.77
N ARG A 13 12.92 -10.70 4.41
CA ARG A 13 13.47 -10.28 3.13
C ARG A 13 12.70 -10.91 1.97
N ALA A 14 12.47 -12.22 2.02
CA ALA A 14 11.71 -12.92 0.97
C ALA A 14 10.31 -12.32 0.79
N ALA A 15 9.59 -12.06 1.88
CA ALA A 15 8.26 -11.46 1.83
C ALA A 15 8.29 -9.98 1.36
N TYR A 16 9.25 -9.19 1.83
CA TYR A 16 9.43 -7.79 1.44
C TYR A 16 9.72 -7.64 -0.05
N GLU A 17 10.60 -8.50 -0.59
CA GLU A 17 11.05 -8.47 -1.98
C GLU A 17 10.03 -9.05 -2.96
N ASN A 18 9.08 -9.85 -2.46
CA ASN A 18 7.93 -10.38 -3.20
C ASN A 18 6.80 -9.36 -3.45
N ARG A 19 6.92 -8.12 -2.94
CA ARG A 19 5.97 -7.05 -3.26
C ARG A 19 6.10 -6.65 -4.72
N TYR A 20 4.97 -6.53 -5.40
CA TYR A 20 4.94 -6.00 -6.76
C TYR A 20 5.31 -4.51 -6.75
N THR A 21 6.22 -4.12 -7.64
CA THR A 21 6.72 -2.75 -7.80
C THR A 21 6.86 -2.44 -9.26
N TRP A 22 6.78 -1.16 -9.62
CA TRP A 22 7.12 -0.71 -10.96
C TRP A 22 8.64 -0.68 -11.11
N ASP A 23 9.12 -1.14 -12.27
CA ASP A 23 10.55 -1.14 -12.57
C ASP A 23 11.02 0.27 -13.02
N LYS A 24 12.33 0.40 -13.27
CA LYS A 24 12.96 1.66 -13.70
C LYS A 24 12.51 2.16 -15.09
N ASN A 25 11.87 1.31 -15.89
CA ASN A 25 11.38 1.62 -17.23
C ASN A 25 9.88 1.97 -17.21
N PHE A 26 9.25 2.02 -16.04
CA PHE A 26 7.88 2.45 -15.90
C PHE A 26 7.70 3.86 -16.48
N PRO A 27 6.88 4.02 -17.54
CA PRO A 27 6.84 5.27 -18.27
C PRO A 27 5.94 6.32 -17.60
N GLY A 28 5.20 5.94 -16.56
CA GLY A 28 4.05 6.70 -16.06
C GLY A 28 2.75 6.26 -16.74
N TYR A 29 1.63 6.81 -16.28
CA TYR A 29 0.33 6.63 -16.91
C TYR A 29 -0.58 7.84 -16.70
N SER A 30 -1.61 7.94 -17.52
CA SER A 30 -2.78 8.79 -17.30
C SER A 30 -4.06 7.97 -17.31
N ALA A 31 -5.06 8.44 -16.59
CA ALA A 31 -6.38 7.85 -16.53
C ALA A 31 -7.45 8.94 -16.36
N GLU A 32 -8.65 8.67 -16.86
CA GLU A 32 -9.83 9.41 -16.43
C GLU A 32 -10.15 8.97 -14.99
N ILE A 33 -10.34 9.93 -14.09
CA ILE A 33 -10.69 9.65 -12.69
C ILE A 33 -12.11 10.10 -12.43
N THR A 34 -12.93 9.20 -11.89
CA THR A 34 -14.19 9.54 -11.22
C THR A 34 -14.00 9.34 -9.72
N TYR A 35 -14.07 10.43 -8.96
CA TYR A 35 -14.07 10.42 -7.50
C TYR A 35 -15.48 10.63 -6.97
N LYS A 36 -15.97 9.69 -6.17
CA LYS A 36 -17.25 9.80 -5.48
C LYS A 36 -17.04 9.92 -3.99
N TYR A 37 -17.74 10.85 -3.38
CA TYR A 37 -17.76 11.06 -1.94
C TYR A 37 -19.07 11.74 -1.56
N GLU A 38 -19.71 11.26 -0.49
CA GLU A 38 -21.08 11.65 -0.14
C GLU A 38 -22.01 11.49 -1.37
N ASP A 39 -22.75 12.54 -1.74
CA ASP A 39 -23.62 12.56 -2.92
C ASP A 39 -22.95 13.19 -4.16
N GLN A 40 -21.63 13.46 -4.09
CA GLN A 40 -20.89 14.08 -5.18
C GLN A 40 -20.19 13.06 -6.07
N SER A 41 -20.07 13.40 -7.36
CA SER A 41 -19.32 12.65 -8.36
C SER A 41 -18.52 13.62 -9.21
N ILE A 42 -17.21 13.64 -9.01
CA ILE A 42 -16.27 14.60 -9.62
C ILE A 42 -15.39 13.86 -10.61
N LYS A 43 -15.26 14.41 -11.81
CA LYS A 43 -14.45 13.83 -12.89
C LYS A 43 -13.25 14.70 -13.22
N GLY A 44 -12.14 14.08 -13.57
CA GLY A 44 -10.94 14.76 -14.03
C GLY A 44 -9.95 13.80 -14.68
N ILE A 45 -8.70 14.24 -14.79
CA ILE A 45 -7.60 13.41 -15.27
C ILE A 45 -6.58 13.23 -14.14
N ALA A 46 -6.25 11.96 -13.87
CA ALA A 46 -5.18 11.57 -12.97
C ALA A 46 -3.97 11.14 -13.79
N ARG A 47 -2.77 11.60 -13.41
CA ARG A 47 -1.53 11.20 -14.07
C ARG A 47 -0.44 10.91 -13.03
N ILE A 48 0.33 9.87 -13.28
CA ILE A 48 1.61 9.62 -12.63
C ILE A 48 2.68 9.69 -13.71
N ASN A 49 3.62 10.62 -13.57
CA ASN A 49 4.72 10.81 -14.50
C ASN A 49 5.78 9.71 -14.36
N GLN A 50 6.71 9.62 -15.31
CA GLN A 50 7.85 8.70 -15.23
C GLN A 50 8.70 8.91 -13.96
N ASP A 51 8.78 10.14 -13.46
CA ASP A 51 9.47 10.47 -12.19
C ASP A 51 8.61 10.20 -10.94
N LEU A 52 7.46 9.54 -11.12
CA LEU A 52 6.49 9.15 -10.11
C LEU A 52 5.80 10.32 -9.40
N LYS A 53 5.86 11.53 -9.96
CA LYS A 53 5.05 12.65 -9.48
C LYS A 53 3.62 12.53 -9.99
N ALA A 54 2.67 12.82 -9.11
CA ALA A 54 1.26 12.83 -9.40
C ALA A 54 0.79 14.20 -9.91
N GLU A 55 -0.11 14.20 -10.88
CA GLU A 55 -0.83 15.38 -11.36
C GLU A 55 -2.33 15.06 -11.39
N VAL A 56 -3.13 16.06 -11.00
CA VAL A 56 -4.60 16.01 -11.08
C VAL A 56 -5.05 17.23 -11.86
N LEU A 57 -5.76 17.01 -12.97
CA LEU A 57 -6.17 18.04 -13.92
C LEU A 57 -7.69 18.05 -14.09
N GLY A 58 -8.25 19.24 -14.37
CA GLY A 58 -9.67 19.40 -14.69
C GLY A 58 -10.61 19.27 -13.49
N ILE A 59 -10.12 19.53 -12.28
CA ILE A 59 -10.90 19.53 -11.03
C ILE A 59 -10.65 20.84 -10.31
N ASP A 60 -11.70 21.64 -10.14
CA ASP A 60 -11.65 22.93 -9.42
C ASP A 60 -11.90 22.78 -7.91
N ASP A 61 -12.44 21.63 -7.48
CA ASP A 61 -12.68 21.34 -6.08
C ASP A 61 -11.36 20.95 -5.37
N ASP A 62 -10.85 21.87 -4.53
CA ASP A 62 -9.61 21.70 -3.78
C ASP A 62 -9.58 20.42 -2.91
N HIS A 63 -10.72 20.02 -2.36
CA HIS A 63 -10.82 18.83 -1.52
C HIS A 63 -10.67 17.56 -2.36
N ALA A 64 -11.41 17.47 -3.47
CA ALA A 64 -11.32 16.37 -4.42
C ALA A 64 -9.93 16.28 -5.06
N GLN A 65 -9.34 17.43 -5.43
CA GLN A 65 -7.99 17.46 -6.00
C GLN A 65 -6.96 16.89 -5.01
N LYS A 66 -7.02 17.29 -3.73
CA LYS A 66 -6.15 16.76 -2.68
C LYS A 66 -6.40 15.28 -2.42
N ALA A 67 -7.66 14.85 -2.35
CA ALA A 67 -8.01 13.46 -2.11
C ALA A 67 -7.45 12.54 -3.21
N ILE A 68 -7.68 12.88 -4.48
CA ILE A 68 -7.17 12.13 -5.63
C ILE A 68 -5.65 12.15 -5.66
N HIS A 69 -5.03 13.33 -5.50
CA HIS A 69 -3.58 13.46 -5.48
C HIS A 69 -2.94 12.58 -4.40
N ASN A 70 -3.53 12.53 -3.20
CA ASN A 70 -3.05 11.67 -2.12
C ASN A 70 -3.13 10.18 -2.50
N GLN A 71 -4.20 9.73 -3.15
CA GLN A 71 -4.28 8.33 -3.60
C GLN A 71 -3.25 7.98 -4.68
N LEU A 72 -2.98 8.91 -5.61
CA LEU A 72 -1.91 8.74 -6.60
C LEU A 72 -0.53 8.70 -5.95
N TRP A 73 -0.28 9.58 -4.98
CA TRP A 73 0.96 9.61 -4.23
C TRP A 73 1.18 8.31 -3.44
N GLU A 74 0.19 7.88 -2.64
CA GLU A 74 0.23 6.62 -1.89
C GLU A 74 0.50 5.42 -2.81
N THR A 75 -0.20 5.36 -3.94
CA THR A 75 0.04 4.31 -4.94
C THR A 75 1.48 4.36 -5.44
N SER A 76 1.97 5.54 -5.82
CA SER A 76 3.32 5.73 -6.35
C SER A 76 4.41 5.30 -5.36
N ILE A 77 4.37 5.78 -4.12
CA ILE A 77 5.40 5.48 -3.12
C ILE A 77 5.49 3.99 -2.79
N HIS A 78 4.37 3.27 -2.87
CA HIS A 78 4.33 1.83 -2.62
C HIS A 78 4.79 0.99 -3.81
N ARG A 79 4.82 1.57 -5.02
CA ARG A 79 5.34 0.91 -6.22
C ARG A 79 6.81 1.20 -6.50
N VAL A 80 7.47 2.08 -5.74
CA VAL A 80 8.93 2.28 -5.83
C VAL A 80 9.67 1.04 -5.33
N ARG A 81 10.50 0.43 -6.19
CA ARG A 81 11.45 -0.60 -5.76
C ARG A 81 12.56 0.03 -4.91
N ARG A 82 12.66 -0.41 -3.67
CA ARG A 82 13.83 -0.19 -2.79
C ARG A 82 14.38 -1.54 -2.40
N SER A 83 15.71 -1.68 -2.35
CA SER A 83 16.30 -2.93 -1.89
C SER A 83 15.99 -3.14 -0.41
N PHE A 84 16.00 -4.40 0.02
CA PHE A 84 15.84 -4.72 1.43
C PHE A 84 16.94 -4.04 2.26
N ASP A 85 18.20 -4.11 1.83
CA ASP A 85 19.31 -3.58 2.60
C ASP A 85 19.32 -2.04 2.65
N ASP A 86 18.85 -1.33 1.61
CA ASP A 86 18.67 0.13 1.67
C ASP A 86 17.62 0.55 2.69
N THR A 87 16.54 -0.24 2.82
CA THR A 87 15.41 0.08 3.70
C THR A 87 15.65 -0.39 5.14
N HIS A 88 16.31 -1.54 5.28
CA HIS A 88 16.34 -2.34 6.51
C HIS A 88 17.75 -2.77 6.93
N GLY A 89 18.81 -2.37 6.23
CA GLY A 89 20.19 -2.78 6.53
C GLY A 89 20.69 -2.37 7.91
N ALA A 90 20.11 -1.31 8.49
CA ALA A 90 20.40 -0.84 9.85
C ALA A 90 19.50 -1.47 10.94
N ASN A 91 18.67 -2.45 10.59
CA ASN A 91 17.76 -3.13 11.50
C ASN A 91 18.21 -4.55 11.80
N THR A 92 17.79 -5.06 12.95
CA THR A 92 17.89 -6.47 13.33
C THR A 92 16.51 -7.12 13.36
N PHE A 93 16.46 -8.44 13.20
CA PHE A 93 15.20 -9.18 13.08
C PHE A 93 15.23 -10.42 13.96
N SER A 94 14.15 -10.62 14.71
CA SER A 94 13.91 -11.83 15.50
C SER A 94 12.50 -12.34 15.29
N TYR A 95 12.30 -13.64 15.49
CA TYR A 95 10.96 -14.23 15.52
C TYR A 95 10.21 -13.75 16.75
N GLY A 96 8.94 -13.40 16.58
CA GLY A 96 7.94 -13.28 17.64
C GLY A 96 7.03 -14.51 17.65
N ASP A 97 5.76 -14.29 17.95
CA ASP A 97 4.76 -15.36 18.01
C ASP A 97 4.29 -15.82 16.63
N THR A 98 3.90 -17.10 16.54
CA THR A 98 3.11 -17.61 15.41
C THR A 98 1.67 -17.76 15.86
N ASP A 99 0.73 -17.10 15.19
CA ASP A 99 -0.68 -17.22 15.56
C ASP A 99 -1.33 -18.51 15.01
N GLU A 100 -2.56 -18.77 15.45
CA GLU A 100 -3.33 -19.98 15.10
C GLU A 100 -3.56 -20.14 13.59
N THR A 101 -3.45 -19.05 12.82
CA THR A 101 -3.58 -19.08 11.36
C THR A 101 -2.25 -19.37 10.65
N GLY A 102 -1.17 -19.58 11.41
CA GLY A 102 0.17 -19.84 10.90
C GLY A 102 0.92 -18.58 10.47
N ARG A 103 0.43 -17.38 10.80
CA ARG A 103 1.14 -16.12 10.50
C ARG A 103 2.26 -15.93 11.51
N VAL A 104 3.46 -15.68 11.01
CA VAL A 104 4.68 -15.58 11.81
C VAL A 104 5.01 -14.11 12.07
N GLU A 105 5.12 -13.72 13.34
CA GLU A 105 5.54 -12.37 13.73
C GLU A 105 7.07 -12.21 13.60
N ILE A 106 7.46 -11.04 13.08
CA ILE A 106 8.84 -10.58 13.00
C ILE A 106 8.94 -9.28 13.77
N LEU A 107 9.79 -9.30 14.81
CA LEU A 107 10.10 -8.15 15.63
C LEU A 107 11.34 -7.46 15.07
N VAL A 108 11.28 -6.12 15.02
CA VAL A 108 12.35 -5.29 14.47
C VAL A 108 13.11 -4.61 15.61
N GLY A 109 14.43 -4.73 15.58
CA GLY A 109 15.37 -3.98 16.41
C GLY A 109 16.23 -3.03 15.58
N GLY A 110 17.14 -2.32 16.23
CA GLY A 110 18.04 -1.36 15.56
C GLY A 110 17.35 -0.03 15.27
N LYS A 111 17.56 0.52 14.06
CA LYS A 111 17.06 1.86 13.69
C LYS A 111 15.53 1.97 13.78
N SER A 112 14.80 0.90 13.47
CA SER A 112 13.34 0.82 13.56
C SER A 112 12.88 -0.03 14.75
N ALA A 113 13.60 0.01 15.86
CA ALA A 113 13.22 -0.73 17.06
C ALA A 113 11.78 -0.41 17.49
N GLY A 114 10.99 -1.47 17.73
CA GLY A 114 9.57 -1.36 18.08
C GLY A 114 8.61 -1.52 16.89
N ASP A 115 9.11 -1.48 15.65
CA ASP A 115 8.34 -1.93 14.49
C ASP A 115 8.17 -3.46 14.54
N LYS A 116 7.06 -3.94 13.97
CA LYS A 116 6.81 -5.38 13.81
C LYS A 116 5.97 -5.68 12.59
N TYR A 117 6.11 -6.91 12.11
CA TYR A 117 5.40 -7.43 10.95
C TYR A 117 4.81 -8.79 11.24
N LYS A 118 3.77 -9.19 10.52
CA LYS A 118 3.42 -10.62 10.38
C LYS A 118 3.51 -11.05 8.94
N LEU A 119 3.98 -12.27 8.75
CA LEU A 119 4.23 -12.86 7.44
C LEU A 119 3.38 -14.11 7.25
N SER A 120 2.89 -14.31 6.03
CA SER A 120 2.20 -15.53 5.61
C SER A 120 2.35 -15.70 4.11
N ASN A 121 2.56 -16.92 3.63
CA ASN A 121 2.65 -17.23 2.20
C ASN A 121 3.63 -16.34 1.41
N ASN A 122 4.78 -16.00 2.01
CA ASN A 122 5.76 -15.09 1.43
C ASN A 122 5.22 -13.66 1.16
N GLU A 123 4.28 -13.21 1.99
CA GLU A 123 3.72 -11.87 1.94
C GLU A 123 3.74 -11.24 3.34
N VAL A 124 3.89 -9.92 3.39
CA VAL A 124 3.67 -9.13 4.60
C VAL A 124 2.17 -8.92 4.77
N CYS A 125 1.57 -9.51 5.80
CA CYS A 125 0.13 -9.43 6.07
C CYS A 125 -0.23 -8.54 7.26
N LEU A 126 0.74 -8.18 8.12
CA LEU A 126 0.58 -7.15 9.14
C LEU A 126 1.80 -6.24 9.12
N VAL A 127 1.54 -4.94 9.24
CA VAL A 127 2.56 -3.91 9.43
C VAL A 127 2.20 -3.12 10.68
N CYS A 128 3.12 -2.98 11.63
CA CYS A 128 2.97 -2.08 12.76
C CYS A 128 4.24 -1.25 12.87
N ARG A 129 4.15 0.06 12.63
CA ARG A 129 5.33 0.91 12.44
C ARG A 129 5.20 2.28 13.05
N HIS A 130 6.32 2.78 13.56
CA HIS A 130 6.46 4.16 14.00
C HIS A 130 6.84 5.05 12.81
N ILE A 131 5.93 5.94 12.42
CA ILE A 131 6.12 6.84 11.28
C ILE A 131 5.63 8.22 11.69
N ASN A 132 6.46 9.26 11.51
CA ASN A 132 6.10 10.67 11.75
C ASN A 132 5.41 10.94 13.12
N GLY A 133 5.83 10.25 14.18
CA GLY A 133 5.28 10.44 15.52
C GLY A 133 3.93 9.75 15.78
N VAL A 134 3.47 8.89 14.87
CA VAL A 134 2.31 8.01 15.06
C VAL A 134 2.71 6.54 14.92
N LEU A 135 1.97 5.66 15.59
CA LEU A 135 2.06 4.23 15.40
C LEU A 135 0.95 3.80 14.44
N VAL A 136 1.29 3.34 13.25
CA VAL A 136 0.31 2.84 12.27
C VAL A 136 0.29 1.32 12.30
N THR A 137 -0.90 0.74 12.35
CA THR A 137 -1.13 -0.70 12.18
C THR A 137 -1.98 -0.94 10.94
N ILE A 138 -1.50 -1.81 10.03
CA ILE A 138 -2.19 -2.21 8.81
C ILE A 138 -2.32 -3.72 8.79
N ASN A 139 -3.54 -4.23 8.66
CA ASN A 139 -3.79 -5.66 8.43
C ASN A 139 -4.23 -5.89 6.99
N THR A 140 -3.54 -6.77 6.27
CA THR A 140 -3.93 -7.22 4.93
C THR A 140 -4.71 -8.53 5.03
N PHE A 141 -5.93 -8.52 4.50
CA PHE A 141 -6.86 -9.64 4.49
C PHE A 141 -6.92 -10.37 3.16
N ALA A 142 -6.54 -9.70 2.07
CA ALA A 142 -6.42 -10.31 0.75
C ALA A 142 -5.37 -9.56 -0.09
N SER A 143 -4.71 -10.32 -0.94
CA SER A 143 -3.75 -9.83 -1.93
C SER A 143 -4.15 -10.27 -3.33
N TYR A 144 -3.69 -9.51 -4.31
CA TYR A 144 -3.78 -9.79 -5.73
C TYR A 144 -2.41 -10.28 -6.21
N ASN A 145 -2.36 -11.50 -6.74
CA ASN A 145 -1.15 -12.09 -7.29
C ASN A 145 -0.96 -11.65 -8.75
N THR A 146 0.13 -10.94 -9.01
CA THR A 146 0.48 -10.44 -10.34
C THR A 146 1.25 -11.44 -11.20
N GLY A 147 1.71 -12.54 -10.60
CA GLY A 147 2.71 -13.46 -11.17
C GLY A 147 4.16 -13.02 -10.95
N GLU A 148 4.38 -11.73 -10.64
CA GLU A 148 5.70 -11.12 -10.39
C GLU A 148 5.82 -10.58 -8.96
N GLY A 149 4.86 -10.93 -8.11
CA GLY A 149 4.72 -10.44 -6.74
C GLY A 149 3.27 -10.16 -6.37
N TYR A 150 3.06 -9.65 -5.16
CA TYR A 150 1.73 -9.39 -4.63
C TYR A 150 1.42 -7.89 -4.47
N LEU A 151 0.14 -7.57 -4.57
CA LEU A 151 -0.45 -6.27 -4.28
C LEU A 151 -1.52 -6.46 -3.19
N SER A 152 -1.53 -5.67 -2.12
CA SER A 152 -2.65 -5.70 -1.18
C SER A 152 -3.93 -5.22 -1.88
N CYS A 153 -5.03 -5.96 -1.75
CA CYS A 153 -6.32 -5.58 -2.34
C CYS A 153 -7.44 -5.44 -1.32
N ARG A 154 -7.30 -6.01 -0.11
CA ARG A 154 -8.22 -5.75 0.99
C ARG A 154 -7.45 -5.63 2.30
N TYR A 155 -7.52 -4.48 2.94
CA TYR A 155 -6.77 -4.19 4.15
C TYR A 155 -7.43 -3.11 5.00
N ASP A 156 -6.99 -2.98 6.24
CA ASP A 156 -7.33 -1.86 7.10
C ASP A 156 -6.11 -1.06 7.54
N SER A 157 -6.34 0.15 8.05
CA SER A 157 -5.34 0.93 8.76
C SER A 157 -5.94 1.57 10.02
N VAL A 158 -5.19 1.51 11.11
CA VAL A 158 -5.50 2.16 12.38
C VAL A 158 -4.27 2.91 12.86
N TYR A 159 -4.46 4.14 13.34
CA TYR A 159 -3.39 4.96 13.90
C TYR A 159 -3.53 5.00 15.41
N HIS A 160 -2.40 4.99 16.12
CA HIS A 160 -2.34 5.08 17.58
C HIS A 160 -1.34 6.14 18.03
N ASP A 161 -1.58 6.71 19.20
CA ASP A 161 -0.55 7.41 19.94
C ASP A 161 0.56 6.42 20.34
N PRO A 162 1.82 6.63 19.96
CA PRO A 162 2.89 5.66 20.23
C PRO A 162 3.28 5.57 21.71
N LYS A 163 2.88 6.53 22.56
CA LYS A 163 3.17 6.52 24.00
C LYS A 163 2.05 5.89 24.80
N THR A 164 0.80 6.22 24.50
CA THR A 164 -0.36 5.74 25.27
C THR A 164 -1.00 4.49 24.67
N GLY A 165 -0.78 4.23 23.38
CA GLY A 165 -1.46 3.17 22.62
C GLY A 165 -2.90 3.51 22.23
N GLU A 166 -3.41 4.68 22.64
CA GLU A 166 -4.77 5.10 22.32
C GLU A 166 -4.95 5.30 20.81
N GLN A 167 -6.07 4.81 20.28
CA GLN A 167 -6.40 4.97 18.87
C GLN A 167 -6.65 6.45 18.54
N ARG A 168 -6.10 6.89 17.41
CA ARG A 168 -6.28 8.22 16.83
C ARG A 168 -7.12 8.11 15.57
N GLY A 169 -8.26 8.78 15.58
CA GLY A 169 -9.19 8.78 14.45
C GLY A 169 -9.82 7.42 14.19
N ASP A 170 -10.58 7.34 13.10
CA ASP A 170 -11.31 6.14 12.74
C ASP A 170 -10.44 5.14 11.98
N LYS A 171 -10.80 3.86 12.14
CA LYS A 171 -10.29 2.79 11.30
C LYS A 171 -10.72 3.04 9.85
N SER A 172 -9.76 2.96 8.93
CA SER A 172 -10.02 2.98 7.49
C SER A 172 -9.95 1.57 6.92
N ASN A 173 -10.92 1.18 6.11
CA ASN A 173 -10.94 -0.08 5.36
C ASN A 173 -10.80 0.23 3.87
N PHE A 174 -9.96 -0.55 3.20
CA PHE A 174 -9.61 -0.36 1.79
C PHE A 174 -9.99 -1.59 0.98
N SER A 175 -10.56 -1.37 -0.20
CA SER A 175 -10.78 -2.37 -1.23
C SER A 175 -10.25 -1.85 -2.56
N ASP A 176 -9.21 -2.50 -3.07
CA ASP A 176 -8.51 -2.10 -4.28
C ASP A 176 -8.73 -3.13 -5.39
N GLU A 177 -8.94 -2.63 -6.61
CA GLU A 177 -8.96 -3.41 -7.84
C GLU A 177 -7.81 -2.94 -8.74
N TYR A 178 -7.22 -3.88 -9.47
CA TYR A 178 -6.07 -3.63 -10.33
C TYR A 178 -6.33 -4.12 -11.76
N GLN A 179 -5.81 -3.38 -12.72
CA GLN A 179 -5.83 -3.72 -14.13
C GLN A 179 -4.40 -3.88 -14.66
N LYS A 180 -4.16 -4.89 -15.50
CA LYS A 180 -2.91 -4.99 -16.25
C LYS A 180 -3.00 -4.11 -17.51
N VAL A 181 -2.09 -3.15 -17.64
CA VAL A 181 -1.95 -2.25 -18.79
C VAL A 181 -0.52 -2.36 -19.30
N GLY A 182 -0.35 -2.90 -20.51
CA GLY A 182 0.97 -3.32 -21.00
C GLY A 182 1.62 -4.34 -20.04
N ASN A 183 2.81 -4.00 -19.54
CA ASN A 183 3.55 -4.83 -18.58
C ASN A 183 3.27 -4.49 -17.12
N TYR A 184 2.44 -3.49 -16.84
CA TYR A 184 2.27 -2.97 -15.48
C TYR A 184 0.88 -3.24 -14.92
N PHE A 185 0.80 -3.57 -13.63
CA PHE A 185 -0.46 -3.57 -12.89
C PHE A 185 -0.68 -2.19 -12.27
N ILE A 186 -1.83 -1.59 -12.57
CA ILE A 186 -2.23 -0.24 -12.18
C ILE A 186 -3.53 -0.32 -11.38
N LEU A 187 -3.66 0.52 -10.34
CA LEU A 187 -4.90 0.64 -9.56
C LEU A 187 -6.01 1.16 -10.48
N SER A 188 -7.08 0.39 -10.64
CA SER A 188 -8.25 0.77 -11.45
C SER A 188 -9.41 1.23 -10.58
N ARG A 189 -9.48 0.78 -9.33
CA ARG A 189 -10.51 1.23 -8.38
C ARG A 189 -10.02 1.13 -6.95
N ARG A 190 -10.44 2.07 -6.10
CA ARG A 190 -10.25 2.03 -4.65
C ARG A 190 -11.51 2.49 -3.95
N ILE A 191 -11.98 1.71 -2.98
CA ILE A 191 -13.03 2.09 -2.04
C ILE A 191 -12.39 2.27 -0.67
N ILE A 192 -12.66 3.38 -0.02
CA ILE A 192 -12.23 3.68 1.34
C ILE A 192 -13.46 3.91 2.23
N SER A 193 -13.58 3.12 3.29
CA SER A 193 -14.62 3.29 4.31
C SER A 193 -13.99 3.62 5.65
N THR A 194 -14.32 4.79 6.20
CA THR A 194 -13.88 5.26 7.52
C THR A 194 -15.03 5.20 8.52
N GLY A 195 -14.75 4.74 9.74
CA GLY A 195 -15.74 4.68 10.82
C GLY A 195 -16.56 3.38 10.82
N ILE A 196 -17.82 3.48 11.24
CA ILE A 196 -18.72 2.32 11.33
C ILE A 196 -19.28 2.00 9.94
N VAL A 197 -19.10 0.75 9.50
CA VAL A 197 -19.63 0.26 8.22
C VAL A 197 -21.15 0.46 8.19
N GLY A 198 -21.62 1.29 7.26
CA GLY A 198 -23.05 1.58 7.06
C GLY A 198 -23.51 2.95 7.58
N GLU A 199 -22.68 3.68 8.34
CA GLU A 199 -23.01 5.04 8.81
C GLU A 199 -22.42 6.14 7.91
N THR A 200 -21.23 5.92 7.37
CA THR A 200 -20.55 6.85 6.46
C THR A 200 -20.55 6.29 5.04
N LEU A 201 -20.91 7.13 4.06
CA LEU A 201 -20.75 6.78 2.66
C LEU A 201 -19.25 6.66 2.32
N PRO A 202 -18.83 5.57 1.64
CA PRO A 202 -17.43 5.39 1.32
C PRO A 202 -16.95 6.39 0.26
N GLN A 203 -15.67 6.70 0.31
CA GLN A 203 -14.97 7.34 -0.82
C GLN A 203 -14.68 6.28 -1.88
N GLU A 204 -14.93 6.62 -3.14
CA GLU A 204 -14.66 5.74 -4.27
C GLU A 204 -13.82 6.48 -5.32
N PHE A 205 -12.69 5.90 -5.69
CA PHE A 205 -11.79 6.39 -6.73
C PHE A 205 -11.82 5.37 -7.87
N ILE A 206 -12.28 5.77 -9.05
CA ILE A 206 -12.37 4.90 -10.22
C ILE A 206 -11.50 5.48 -11.32
N PHE A 207 -10.49 4.72 -11.75
CA PHE A 207 -9.56 5.08 -12.81
C PHE A 207 -9.91 4.30 -14.08
N GLU A 208 -10.40 5.00 -15.09
CA GLU A 208 -10.82 4.45 -16.38
C GLU A 208 -9.90 4.93 -17.50
N ASN A 209 -9.97 4.28 -18.66
CA ASN A 209 -9.19 4.63 -19.84
C ASN A 209 -7.68 4.79 -19.54
N ILE A 210 -7.14 3.89 -18.70
CA ILE A 210 -5.76 3.93 -18.25
C ILE A 210 -4.82 3.72 -19.43
N GLN A 211 -3.91 4.66 -19.66
CA GLN A 211 -2.94 4.64 -20.75
C GLN A 211 -1.54 4.90 -20.19
N LEU A 212 -0.59 4.04 -20.55
CA LEU A 212 0.83 4.26 -20.24
C LEU A 212 1.35 5.46 -21.04
N SER A 213 2.10 6.34 -20.39
CA SER A 213 2.69 7.50 -21.05
C SER A 213 3.71 7.04 -22.12
N GLY A 214 3.80 7.79 -23.23
CA GLY A 214 4.75 7.48 -24.31
C GLY A 214 4.39 6.29 -25.19
N ILE A 215 3.26 5.60 -24.96
CA ILE A 215 2.68 4.68 -25.93
C ILE A 215 1.72 5.48 -26.80
N SER A 216 2.22 6.01 -27.92
CA SER A 216 1.34 6.47 -29.00
C SER A 216 0.61 5.24 -29.58
N VAL A 217 -0.71 5.33 -29.69
CA VAL A 217 -1.51 4.41 -30.52
C VAL A 217 -1.24 4.72 -31.98
#